data_AF-D4YN00-F1
#
_entry.id   AF-D4YN00-F1
#
_cell.length_a   1.000
_cell.length_b   1.000
_cell.length_c   1.000
_cell.angle_alpha   90.00
_cell.angle_beta   90.00
_cell.angle_gamma   90.00
#
_symmetry.space_group_name_H-M   'P 1'
#
loop_
_entity.id
_entity.type
_entity.pdbx_description
1 polymer ?
#
loop_
_entity_poly.entity_id
_entity_poly.type
_entity_poly.pdbx_seq_one_letter_code
_entity_poly.pdbx_strand_id
1 'polypeptide(L)'
;MIVDEAPLAGTLTLDRLATHAAEVGAKIVLVGDWAQLSSVETGGAFGMLVRAPRRAPELHTVRRFVHEWEKAASRDLRHGKYAVLDTYEDERRLHDGDLEAMLDAVYTAWQHDREQGVSTLMLAGNAEMVAELNQRAHADLIAAGLVHETGAALHDGTTAGVGDLVVTRRNERRLATGKSWVKNGDRWHVTAHRKDGALVVRRLGEGDTPRGRRLVLPAKYVREHLELGYASTVHRVQGSTVDTAHTLVDPDTASRELLYVGLTRGMHENHAYIIQPDPHEVEPHLDPPEELTRVEQLARVLARSDADLSATETRQVEADKHASIATLLDEYDLLAREAQTERWEALLDIAPFATGEIADEVFTSPYYEYLEAALARHEATGHDVT
;
A
#
# COMPACT_ATOMS: atom_id res chain seq x y z
N MET A 1 17.65 -9.15 23.97
CA MET A 1 16.80 -9.69 22.88
C MET A 1 16.80 -8.72 21.72
N ILE A 2 16.88 -9.21 20.49
CA ILE A 2 16.75 -8.40 19.28
C ILE A 2 15.48 -8.86 18.58
N VAL A 3 14.62 -7.92 18.22
CA VAL A 3 13.41 -8.15 17.43
C VAL A 3 13.65 -7.51 16.08
N ASP A 4 13.74 -8.34 15.05
CA ASP A 4 13.88 -7.90 13.66
C ASP A 4 12.50 -7.81 12.99
N GLU A 5 12.38 -6.98 11.96
CA GLU A 5 11.10 -6.63 11.33
C GLU A 5 10.02 -6.18 12.34
N ALA A 6 10.44 -5.36 13.31
CA ALA A 6 9.57 -4.85 14.37
C ALA A 6 8.30 -4.08 13.89
N PRO A 7 8.27 -3.40 12.72
CA PRO A 7 7.02 -2.85 12.17
C PRO A 7 5.90 -3.89 11.97
N LEU A 8 6.24 -5.16 11.74
CA LEU A 8 5.28 -6.25 11.54
C LEU A 8 4.72 -6.79 12.86
N ALA A 9 5.25 -6.39 14.01
CA ALA A 9 4.76 -6.81 15.31
C ALA A 9 3.64 -5.89 15.79
N GLY A 10 2.47 -6.46 16.07
CA GLY A 10 1.37 -5.74 16.69
C GLY A 10 1.75 -5.13 18.05
N THR A 11 1.11 -4.02 18.41
CA THR A 11 1.42 -3.23 19.62
C THR A 11 1.37 -4.07 20.90
N LEU A 12 0.37 -4.93 21.05
CA LEU A 12 0.22 -5.81 22.22
C LEU A 12 1.32 -6.86 22.32
N THR A 13 1.84 -7.33 21.19
CA THR A 13 2.94 -8.29 21.16
C THR A 13 4.23 -7.61 21.63
N LEU A 14 4.50 -6.38 21.17
CA LEU A 14 5.64 -5.59 21.63
C LEU A 14 5.55 -5.25 23.13
N ASP A 15 4.36 -4.93 23.64
CA ASP A 15 4.12 -4.67 25.06
C ASP A 15 4.42 -5.89 25.94
N ARG A 16 3.92 -7.08 25.55
CA ARG A 16 4.21 -8.34 26.26
C ARG A 16 5.70 -8.66 26.28
N LEU A 17 6.38 -8.49 25.16
CA LEU A 17 7.82 -8.69 25.06
C LEU A 17 8.57 -7.72 25.98
N ALA A 18 8.22 -6.43 25.94
CA ALA A 18 8.82 -5.38 26.78
C ALA A 18 8.61 -5.64 28.28
N THR A 19 7.39 -5.99 28.67
CA THR A 19 7.05 -6.34 30.06
C THR A 19 7.89 -7.50 30.55
N HIS A 20 7.94 -8.60 29.79
CA HIS A 20 8.72 -9.76 30.20
C HIS A 20 10.22 -9.46 30.27
N ALA A 21 10.76 -8.70 29.31
CA ALA A 21 12.16 -8.30 29.33
C ALA A 21 12.48 -7.44 30.57
N ALA A 22 11.57 -6.54 30.96
CA ALA A 22 11.73 -5.72 32.17
C ALA A 22 11.75 -6.58 33.44
N GLU A 23 10.86 -7.57 33.55
CA GLU A 23 10.79 -8.50 34.70
C GLU A 23 12.12 -9.26 34.91
N VAL A 24 12.78 -9.66 33.82
CA VAL A 24 14.04 -10.40 33.87
C VAL A 24 15.29 -9.52 33.77
N GLY A 25 15.13 -8.18 33.75
CA GLY A 25 16.23 -7.22 33.61
C GLY A 25 16.96 -7.27 32.27
N ALA A 26 16.31 -7.76 31.21
CA ALA A 26 16.85 -7.85 29.87
C ALA A 26 16.59 -6.58 29.04
N LYS A 27 17.51 -6.30 28.10
CA LYS A 27 17.35 -5.24 27.10
C LYS A 27 16.65 -5.78 25.85
N ILE A 28 15.73 -4.99 25.29
CA ILE A 28 15.17 -5.19 23.94
C ILE A 28 15.79 -4.18 22.99
N VAL A 29 16.14 -4.65 21.79
CA VAL A 29 16.50 -3.81 20.64
C VAL A 29 15.53 -4.15 19.53
N LEU A 30 14.76 -3.16 19.09
CA LEU A 30 13.86 -3.27 17.94
C LEU A 30 14.60 -2.82 16.69
N VAL A 31 14.52 -3.61 15.63
CA VAL A 31 15.13 -3.36 14.32
C VAL A 31 14.04 -3.52 13.28
N GLY A 32 14.01 -2.62 12.30
CA GLY A 32 13.06 -2.65 11.20
C GLY A 32 12.96 -1.31 10.51
N ASP A 33 12.18 -1.25 9.45
CA ASP A 33 11.99 -0.05 8.64
C ASP A 33 10.58 0.51 8.82
N TRP A 34 10.47 1.70 9.42
CA TRP A 34 9.19 2.32 9.75
C TRP A 34 8.36 2.73 8.53
N ALA A 35 8.99 2.82 7.36
CA ALA A 35 8.36 3.20 6.11
C ALA A 35 7.93 1.98 5.26
N GLN A 36 8.19 0.76 5.73
CA GLN A 36 7.60 -0.44 5.14
C GLN A 36 6.18 -0.66 5.70
N LEU A 37 5.45 -1.55 5.05
CA LEU A 37 4.10 -1.94 5.44
C LEU A 37 4.06 -2.35 6.92
N SER A 38 3.02 -1.88 7.62
CA SER A 38 2.81 -2.18 9.02
C SER A 38 2.22 -3.58 9.22
N SER A 39 2.19 -3.99 10.49
CA SER A 39 1.48 -5.18 10.94
C SER A 39 0.04 -5.24 10.42
N VAL A 40 -0.42 -6.45 10.07
CA VAL A 40 -1.84 -6.72 9.76
C VAL A 40 -2.73 -6.65 11.03
N GLU A 41 -2.14 -6.85 12.22
CA GLU A 41 -2.78 -6.59 13.52
C GLU A 41 -2.60 -5.12 13.94
N THR A 42 -3.38 -4.62 14.91
CA THR A 42 -3.28 -3.23 15.45
C THR A 42 -1.84 -2.81 15.74
N GLY A 43 -1.26 -2.04 14.80
CA GLY A 43 0.14 -1.66 14.76
C GLY A 43 0.43 -0.30 15.39
N GLY A 44 1.52 0.33 14.93
CA GLY A 44 1.86 1.72 15.24
C GLY A 44 2.87 1.95 16.36
N ALA A 45 3.06 1.00 17.29
CA ALA A 45 4.01 1.18 18.40
C ALA A 45 5.47 1.38 17.92
N PHE A 46 5.92 0.64 16.90
CA PHE A 46 7.26 0.82 16.35
C PHE A 46 7.42 2.21 15.71
N GLY A 47 6.46 2.62 14.87
CA GLY A 47 6.46 3.94 14.24
C GLY A 47 6.46 5.07 15.27
N MET A 48 5.62 4.97 16.30
CA MET A 48 5.58 5.91 17.42
C MET A 48 6.94 6.04 18.13
N LEU A 49 7.62 4.92 18.39
CA LEU A 49 8.95 4.92 19.02
C LEU A 49 10.01 5.57 18.13
N VAL A 50 9.94 5.36 16.82
CA VAL A 50 10.87 5.99 15.86
C VAL A 50 10.65 7.51 15.78
N ARG A 51 9.38 7.96 15.82
CA ARG A 51 9.01 9.39 15.80
C ARG A 51 9.17 10.09 17.15
N ALA A 52 9.36 9.34 18.23
CA ALA A 52 9.51 9.90 19.57
C ALA A 52 10.77 10.81 19.69
N PRO A 53 10.79 11.78 20.61
CA PRO A 53 11.88 12.77 20.75
C PRO A 53 13.27 12.15 20.98
N ARG A 54 13.32 10.92 21.51
CA ARG A 54 14.56 10.14 21.62
C ARG A 54 14.88 9.55 20.26
N ARG A 55 15.68 10.27 19.46
CA ARG A 55 16.10 9.82 18.12
C ARG A 55 16.59 8.38 18.15
N ALA A 56 15.83 7.50 17.49
CA ALA A 56 16.29 6.17 17.17
C ALA A 56 17.51 6.28 16.24
N PRO A 57 18.60 5.51 16.46
CA PRO A 57 19.70 5.44 15.51
C PRO A 57 19.20 4.94 14.14
N GLU A 58 19.57 5.65 13.08
CA GLU A 58 19.17 5.31 11.72
C GLU A 58 20.39 4.86 10.89
N LEU A 59 20.21 3.78 10.10
CA LEU A 59 21.21 3.33 9.15
C LEU A 59 20.87 3.87 7.77
N HIS A 60 21.77 4.65 7.17
CA HIS A 60 21.53 5.30 5.88
C HIS A 60 22.12 4.55 4.69
N THR A 61 22.98 3.55 4.92
CA THR A 61 23.67 2.83 3.83
C THR A 61 22.81 1.69 3.29
N VAL A 62 22.31 1.86 2.07
CA VAL A 62 21.62 0.80 1.33
C VAL A 62 22.64 -0.03 0.55
N ARG A 63 22.70 -1.35 0.84
CA ARG A 63 23.66 -2.26 0.20
C ARG A 63 23.09 -3.15 -0.91
N ARG A 64 21.76 -3.21 -1.03
CA ARG A 64 21.08 -4.17 -1.93
C ARG A 64 21.11 -3.77 -3.40
N PHE A 65 21.05 -2.47 -3.69
CA PHE A 65 20.96 -1.98 -5.07
C PHE A 65 22.33 -1.98 -5.75
N VAL A 66 22.33 -2.30 -7.04
CA VAL A 66 23.51 -2.21 -7.90
C VAL A 66 23.69 -0.78 -8.41
N HIS A 67 22.61 -0.09 -8.76
CA HIS A 67 22.66 1.28 -9.25
C HIS A 67 22.70 2.30 -8.10
N GLU A 68 23.65 3.24 -8.15
CA GLU A 68 23.79 4.29 -7.13
C GLU A 68 22.60 5.27 -7.14
N TRP A 69 22.02 5.55 -8.31
CA TRP A 69 20.85 6.43 -8.40
C TRP A 69 19.66 5.84 -7.63
N GLU A 70 19.43 4.53 -7.74
CA GLU A 70 18.30 3.85 -7.08
C GLU A 70 18.48 3.80 -5.56
N LYS A 71 19.73 3.77 -5.06
CA LYS A 71 20.02 3.94 -3.63
C LYS A 71 19.60 5.31 -3.10
N ALA A 72 19.84 6.36 -3.89
CA ALA A 72 19.42 7.71 -3.51
C ALA A 72 17.89 7.85 -3.64
N ALA A 73 17.33 7.40 -4.76
CA ALA A 73 15.91 7.48 -5.07
C ALA A 73 15.06 6.72 -4.04
N SER A 74 15.41 5.47 -3.71
CA SER A 74 14.68 4.69 -2.70
C SER A 74 14.61 5.36 -1.32
N ARG A 75 15.62 6.16 -0.94
CA ARG A 75 15.58 6.95 0.31
C ARG A 75 14.59 8.10 0.21
N ASP A 76 14.53 8.78 -0.93
CA ASP A 76 13.59 9.88 -1.14
C ASP A 76 12.14 9.36 -1.25
N LEU A 77 11.97 8.20 -1.90
CA LEU A 77 10.70 7.46 -1.95
C LEU A 77 10.22 7.07 -0.55
N ARG A 78 11.12 6.54 0.28
CA ARG A 78 10.87 6.20 1.69
C ARG A 78 10.32 7.37 2.51
N HIS A 79 10.74 8.59 2.19
CA HIS A 79 10.30 9.81 2.87
C HIS A 79 9.16 10.54 2.14
N GLY A 80 8.63 9.98 1.05
CA GLY A 80 7.52 10.57 0.29
C GLY A 80 7.89 11.85 -0.46
N LYS A 81 9.14 12.03 -0.88
CA LYS A 81 9.54 13.21 -1.67
C LYS A 81 9.12 13.04 -3.13
N TYR A 82 8.19 13.86 -3.60
CA TYR A 82 7.62 13.77 -4.94
C TYR A 82 8.66 13.87 -6.08
N ALA A 83 9.69 14.69 -5.94
CA ALA A 83 10.73 14.89 -6.97
C ALA A 83 11.50 13.61 -7.34
N VAL A 84 11.41 12.55 -6.53
CA VAL A 84 12.00 11.25 -6.86
C VAL A 84 11.34 10.58 -8.06
N LEU A 85 10.05 10.88 -8.31
CA LEU A 85 9.29 10.26 -9.39
C LEU A 85 9.87 10.64 -10.76
N ASP A 86 10.36 11.87 -10.91
CA ASP A 86 11.07 12.31 -12.12
C ASP A 86 12.34 11.48 -12.37
N THR A 87 13.05 11.07 -11.30
CA THR A 87 14.22 10.19 -11.43
C THR A 87 13.83 8.80 -11.93
N TYR A 88 12.73 8.23 -11.44
CA TYR A 88 12.24 6.94 -11.92
C TYR A 88 11.71 7.03 -13.37
N GLU A 89 11.12 8.16 -13.75
CA GLU A 89 10.71 8.44 -15.14
C GLU A 89 11.92 8.52 -16.09
N ASP A 90 12.94 9.30 -15.73
CA ASP A 90 14.17 9.48 -16.51
C ASP A 90 14.91 8.14 -16.73
N GLU A 91 14.91 7.27 -15.71
CA GLU A 91 15.49 5.93 -15.75
C GLU A 91 14.56 4.87 -16.37
N ARG A 92 13.40 5.29 -16.93
CA ARG A 92 12.39 4.45 -17.60
C ARG A 92 11.88 3.29 -16.73
N ARG A 93 11.68 3.56 -15.45
CA ARG A 93 11.15 2.60 -14.48
C ARG A 93 9.65 2.73 -14.25
N LEU A 94 9.01 3.75 -14.81
CA LEU A 94 7.57 3.98 -14.71
C LEU A 94 6.91 3.66 -16.06
N HIS A 95 5.81 2.94 -16.00
CA HIS A 95 4.97 2.57 -17.14
C HIS A 95 3.51 2.83 -16.76
N ASP A 96 2.67 3.18 -17.72
CA ASP A 96 1.24 3.37 -17.49
C ASP A 96 0.40 2.89 -18.68
N GLY A 97 -0.86 2.58 -18.38
CA GLY A 97 -1.87 2.16 -19.35
C GLY A 97 -3.08 1.58 -18.63
N ASP A 98 -4.07 1.11 -19.37
CA ASP A 98 -5.20 0.39 -18.77
C ASP A 98 -4.75 -0.89 -18.04
N LEU A 99 -5.66 -1.47 -17.26
CA LEU A 99 -5.38 -2.65 -16.44
C LEU A 99 -4.86 -3.83 -17.28
N GLU A 100 -5.46 -4.09 -18.44
CA GLU A 100 -5.09 -5.22 -19.30
C GLU A 100 -3.68 -5.00 -19.87
N ALA A 101 -3.40 -3.81 -20.40
CA ALA A 101 -2.09 -3.43 -20.93
C ALA A 101 -0.99 -3.51 -19.85
N MET A 102 -1.29 -3.11 -18.60
CA MET A 102 -0.31 -3.18 -17.50
C MET A 102 -0.10 -4.61 -17.00
N LEU A 103 -1.13 -5.44 -16.95
CA LEU A 103 -0.98 -6.88 -16.69
C LEU A 103 -0.11 -7.56 -17.75
N ASP A 104 -0.34 -7.24 -19.03
CA ASP A 104 0.48 -7.68 -20.18
C ASP A 104 1.94 -7.24 -20.06
N ALA A 105 2.17 -5.98 -19.72
CA ALA A 105 3.50 -5.41 -19.61
C ALA A 105 4.30 -6.02 -18.44
N VAL A 106 3.68 -6.19 -17.27
CA VAL A 106 4.28 -6.87 -16.10
C VAL A 106 4.65 -8.31 -16.47
N TYR A 107 3.73 -9.03 -17.10
CA TYR A 107 3.93 -10.41 -17.48
C TYR A 107 5.06 -10.56 -18.51
N THR A 108 5.08 -9.71 -19.54
CA THR A 108 6.08 -9.74 -20.60
C THR A 108 7.48 -9.47 -20.05
N ALA A 109 7.62 -8.50 -19.14
CA ALA A 109 8.90 -8.20 -18.49
C ALA A 109 9.38 -9.36 -17.62
N TRP A 110 8.48 -9.96 -16.84
CA TRP A 110 8.78 -11.15 -16.05
C TRP A 110 9.20 -12.34 -16.92
N GLN A 111 8.52 -12.57 -18.05
CA GLN A 111 8.86 -13.64 -18.98
C GLN A 111 10.25 -13.42 -19.57
N HIS A 112 10.56 -12.18 -19.98
CA HIS A 112 11.86 -11.82 -20.51
C HIS A 112 12.99 -12.09 -19.51
N ASP A 113 12.83 -11.64 -18.26
CA ASP A 113 13.80 -11.88 -17.19
C ASP A 113 14.04 -13.38 -16.98
N ARG A 114 12.96 -14.16 -16.96
CA ARG A 114 13.02 -15.61 -16.78
C ARG A 114 13.79 -16.29 -17.92
N GLU A 115 13.59 -15.86 -19.16
CA GLU A 115 14.31 -16.37 -20.33
C GLU A 115 15.82 -16.05 -20.26
N GLN A 116 16.19 -14.94 -19.62
CA GLN A 116 17.58 -14.57 -19.33
C GLN A 116 18.15 -15.26 -18.07
N GLY A 117 17.34 -16.03 -17.33
CA GLY A 117 17.73 -16.70 -16.10
C GLY A 117 17.90 -15.75 -14.91
N VAL A 118 17.29 -14.57 -14.97
CA VAL A 118 17.29 -13.56 -13.92
C VAL A 118 16.19 -13.89 -12.90
N SER A 119 16.48 -13.76 -11.61
CA SER A 119 15.43 -13.94 -10.60
C SER A 119 14.51 -12.72 -10.55
N THR A 120 13.24 -12.95 -10.83
CA THR A 120 12.25 -11.89 -11.05
C THR A 120 11.00 -12.17 -10.23
N LEU A 121 10.27 -11.11 -9.88
CA LEU A 121 9.05 -11.20 -9.10
C LEU A 121 8.01 -10.20 -9.59
N MET A 122 6.81 -10.72 -9.88
CA MET A 122 5.63 -9.89 -10.12
C MET A 122 4.97 -9.56 -8.79
N LEU A 123 4.64 -8.28 -8.58
CA LEU A 123 4.05 -7.77 -7.35
C LEU A 123 2.76 -7.03 -7.67
N ALA A 124 1.76 -7.17 -6.80
CA ALA A 124 0.53 -6.37 -6.87
C ALA A 124 -0.02 -6.08 -5.47
N GLY A 125 -0.90 -5.09 -5.36
CA GLY A 125 -1.48 -4.66 -4.09
C GLY A 125 -2.52 -5.61 -3.52
N ASN A 126 -3.34 -6.24 -4.37
CA ASN A 126 -4.47 -7.07 -3.97
C ASN A 126 -4.33 -8.53 -4.46
N ALA A 127 -5.13 -9.42 -3.88
CA ALA A 127 -5.06 -10.85 -4.16
C ALA A 127 -5.62 -11.24 -5.54
N GLU A 128 -6.55 -10.44 -6.08
CA GLU A 128 -7.18 -10.69 -7.38
C GLU A 128 -6.18 -10.51 -8.52
N MET A 129 -5.47 -9.38 -8.55
CA MET A 129 -4.40 -9.11 -9.53
C MET A 129 -3.27 -10.15 -9.42
N VAL A 130 -2.94 -10.58 -8.20
CA VAL A 130 -1.96 -11.67 -8.00
C VAL A 130 -2.45 -12.99 -8.56
N ALA A 131 -3.73 -13.31 -8.41
CA ALA A 131 -4.31 -14.53 -8.96
C ALA A 131 -4.28 -14.50 -10.49
N GLU A 132 -4.64 -13.36 -11.10
CA GLU A 132 -4.61 -13.16 -12.55
C GLU A 132 -3.20 -13.37 -13.12
N LEU A 133 -2.20 -12.68 -12.55
CA LEU A 133 -0.79 -12.81 -12.97
C LEU A 133 -0.26 -14.24 -12.82
N ASN A 134 -0.62 -14.92 -11.72
CA ASN A 134 -0.22 -16.31 -11.50
C ASN A 134 -0.87 -17.28 -12.50
N GLN A 135 -2.16 -17.11 -12.79
CA GLN A 135 -2.89 -17.97 -13.74
C GLN A 135 -2.35 -17.81 -15.15
N ARG A 136 -2.11 -16.57 -15.59
CA ARG A 136 -1.50 -16.29 -16.89
C ARG A 136 -0.13 -16.93 -17.03
N ALA A 137 0.76 -16.71 -16.06
CA ALA A 137 2.09 -17.31 -16.08
C ALA A 137 2.05 -18.84 -16.10
N HIS A 138 1.13 -19.44 -15.33
CA HIS A 138 0.97 -20.88 -15.30
C HIS A 138 0.45 -21.45 -16.63
N ALA A 139 -0.55 -20.83 -17.24
CA ALA A 139 -1.12 -21.25 -18.52
C ALA A 139 -0.06 -21.23 -19.65
N ASP A 140 0.73 -20.15 -19.72
CA ASP A 140 1.76 -20.01 -20.74
C ASP A 140 2.93 -20.98 -20.52
N LEU A 141 3.32 -21.22 -19.27
CA LEU A 141 4.35 -22.22 -18.96
C LEU A 141 3.90 -23.66 -19.29
N ILE A 142 2.60 -23.96 -19.17
CA ILE A 142 2.02 -25.22 -19.66
C ILE A 142 2.09 -25.27 -21.18
N ALA A 143 1.66 -24.22 -21.87
CA ALA A 143 1.68 -24.15 -23.33
C ALA A 143 3.11 -24.29 -23.90
N ALA A 144 4.10 -23.72 -23.21
CA ALA A 144 5.52 -23.85 -23.52
C ALA A 144 6.12 -25.22 -23.15
N GLY A 145 5.37 -26.11 -22.49
CA GLY A 145 5.83 -27.42 -22.05
C GLY A 145 6.85 -27.38 -20.90
N LEU A 146 7.00 -26.23 -20.23
CA LEU A 146 7.89 -26.04 -19.08
C LEU A 146 7.25 -26.50 -17.77
N VAL A 147 5.92 -26.50 -17.73
CA VAL A 147 5.10 -26.98 -16.62
C VAL A 147 4.17 -28.09 -17.10
N HIS A 148 4.01 -29.13 -16.30
CA HIS A 148 3.03 -30.17 -16.57
C HIS A 148 1.61 -29.67 -16.26
N GLU A 149 0.68 -29.84 -17.20
CA GLU A 149 -0.74 -29.51 -17.02
C GLU A 149 -1.41 -30.26 -15.85
N THR A 150 -0.94 -31.49 -15.58
CA THR A 150 -1.46 -32.31 -14.48
C THR A 150 -0.63 -32.13 -13.21
N GLY A 151 -1.32 -31.99 -12.08
CA GLY A 151 -0.69 -31.64 -10.81
C GLY A 151 -1.54 -31.88 -9.57
N ALA A 152 -1.18 -31.21 -8.49
CA ALA A 152 -1.93 -31.22 -7.24
C ALA A 152 -2.76 -29.95 -7.10
N ALA A 153 -4.00 -30.09 -6.65
CA ALA A 153 -4.88 -28.95 -6.34
C ALA A 153 -4.33 -28.14 -5.15
N LEU A 154 -4.33 -26.82 -5.31
CA LEU A 154 -3.89 -25.83 -4.33
C LEU A 154 -5.07 -25.22 -3.56
N HIS A 155 -4.78 -24.29 -2.66
CA HIS A 155 -5.81 -23.71 -1.76
C HIS A 155 -6.77 -22.73 -2.45
N ASP A 156 -6.34 -22.13 -3.56
CA ASP A 156 -7.05 -21.13 -4.35
C ASP A 156 -7.82 -21.75 -5.53
N GLY A 157 -7.86 -23.08 -5.61
CA GLY A 157 -8.48 -23.81 -6.71
C GLY A 157 -7.59 -23.97 -7.94
N THR A 158 -6.38 -23.38 -7.95
CA THR A 158 -5.39 -23.63 -9.02
C THR A 158 -4.75 -25.01 -8.87
N THR A 159 -4.01 -25.45 -9.89
CA THR A 159 -3.28 -26.72 -9.88
C THR A 159 -1.79 -26.45 -10.04
N ALA A 160 -0.95 -27.10 -9.23
CA ALA A 160 0.50 -27.07 -9.40
C ALA A 160 1.02 -28.39 -9.95
N GLY A 161 1.57 -28.33 -11.16
CA GLY A 161 2.27 -29.41 -11.85
C GLY A 161 3.78 -29.45 -11.55
N VAL A 162 4.46 -30.41 -12.18
CA VAL A 162 5.92 -30.47 -12.15
C VAL A 162 6.48 -29.33 -13.00
N GLY A 163 7.47 -28.61 -12.47
CA GLY A 163 8.02 -27.39 -13.07
C GLY A 163 7.51 -26.10 -12.42
N ASP A 164 6.38 -26.16 -11.68
CA ASP A 164 5.79 -24.97 -11.09
C ASP A 164 6.63 -24.37 -9.96
N LEU A 165 6.49 -23.05 -9.79
CA LEU A 165 6.87 -22.34 -8.57
C LEU A 165 5.67 -22.22 -7.65
N VAL A 166 5.84 -22.60 -6.39
CA VAL A 166 4.80 -22.51 -5.35
C VAL A 166 5.32 -21.79 -4.12
N VAL A 167 4.42 -21.13 -3.39
CA VAL A 167 4.70 -20.45 -2.12
C VAL A 167 3.90 -21.07 -1.00
N THR A 168 4.50 -21.18 0.19
CA THR A 168 3.84 -21.72 1.37
C THR A 168 3.23 -20.61 2.22
N ARG A 169 1.97 -20.76 2.63
CA ARG A 169 1.20 -19.74 3.38
C ARG A 169 1.17 -19.94 4.89
N ARG A 170 1.71 -21.05 5.39
CA ARG A 170 1.64 -21.40 6.82
C ARG A 170 2.94 -21.98 7.35
N ASN A 171 3.40 -21.48 8.47
CA ASN A 171 4.51 -22.07 9.21
C ASN A 171 4.20 -23.52 9.63
N GLU A 172 5.07 -24.48 9.27
CA GLU A 172 4.96 -25.88 9.69
C GLU A 172 6.33 -26.43 10.11
N ARG A 173 6.54 -26.51 11.43
CA ARG A 173 7.82 -26.89 12.04
C ARG A 173 8.15 -28.37 11.88
N ARG A 174 7.15 -29.23 11.67
CA ARG A 174 7.34 -30.67 11.46
C ARG A 174 7.84 -30.98 10.05
N LEU A 175 7.59 -30.08 9.10
CA LEU A 175 8.09 -30.17 7.73
C LEU A 175 9.48 -29.50 7.69
N ALA A 176 10.52 -30.29 7.94
CA ALA A 176 11.89 -29.79 8.05
C ALA A 176 12.82 -30.30 6.93
N THR A 177 13.67 -29.40 6.44
CA THR A 177 14.76 -29.67 5.51
C THR A 177 16.11 -29.39 6.19
N GLY A 178 16.62 -30.38 6.93
CA GLY A 178 17.88 -30.25 7.64
C GLY A 178 17.75 -29.30 8.83
N LYS A 179 18.40 -28.12 8.76
CA LYS A 179 18.41 -27.12 9.85
C LYS A 179 17.26 -26.11 9.78
N SER A 180 16.46 -26.12 8.72
CA SER A 180 15.32 -25.22 8.54
C SER A 180 14.00 -26.00 8.44
N TRP A 181 12.89 -25.30 8.58
CA TRP A 181 11.53 -25.80 8.49
C TRP A 181 10.69 -24.93 7.54
N VAL A 182 9.53 -25.41 7.12
CA VAL A 182 8.66 -24.70 6.16
C VAL A 182 8.08 -23.44 6.78
N LYS A 183 8.48 -22.28 6.27
CA LYS A 183 7.99 -20.98 6.73
C LYS A 183 6.92 -20.43 5.77
N ASN A 184 6.04 -19.59 6.30
CA ASN A 184 5.22 -18.72 5.48
C ASN A 184 6.13 -17.85 4.59
N GLY A 185 5.81 -17.76 3.30
CA GLY A 185 6.58 -17.04 2.29
C GLY A 185 7.76 -17.81 1.67
N ASP A 186 8.09 -19.02 2.13
CA ASP A 186 9.12 -19.82 1.46
C ASP A 186 8.66 -20.15 0.03
N ARG A 187 9.53 -19.89 -0.95
CA ARG A 187 9.33 -20.24 -2.36
C ARG A 187 9.95 -21.60 -2.69
N TRP A 188 9.28 -22.36 -3.54
CA TRP A 188 9.65 -23.73 -3.85
C TRP A 188 9.46 -24.06 -5.33
N HIS A 189 10.37 -24.86 -5.87
CA HIS A 189 10.22 -25.47 -7.19
C HIS A 189 9.64 -26.89 -7.05
N VAL A 190 8.56 -27.18 -7.77
CA VAL A 190 7.90 -28.48 -7.78
C VAL A 190 8.65 -29.44 -8.70
N THR A 191 9.17 -30.52 -8.11
CA THR A 191 9.98 -31.52 -8.82
C THR A 191 9.27 -32.84 -9.09
N ALA A 192 8.18 -33.12 -8.37
CA ALA A 192 7.28 -34.24 -8.64
C ALA A 192 5.95 -33.99 -7.91
N HIS A 193 4.85 -34.55 -8.43
CA HIS A 193 3.60 -34.71 -7.69
C HIS A 193 3.32 -36.19 -7.44
N ARG A 194 2.52 -36.50 -6.42
CA ARG A 194 2.09 -37.85 -6.06
C ARG A 194 0.59 -38.03 -6.30
N LYS A 195 0.16 -39.27 -6.48
CA LYS A 195 -1.26 -39.61 -6.72
C LYS A 195 -2.20 -39.23 -5.56
N ASP A 196 -1.66 -39.08 -4.36
CA ASP A 196 -2.40 -38.66 -3.16
C ASP A 196 -2.56 -37.13 -3.05
N GLY A 197 -1.97 -36.35 -3.98
CA GLY A 197 -1.96 -34.89 -3.97
C GLY A 197 -0.79 -34.27 -3.23
N ALA A 198 0.18 -35.05 -2.73
CA ALA A 198 1.39 -34.51 -2.13
C ALA A 198 2.39 -34.03 -3.20
N LEU A 199 3.15 -32.98 -2.87
CA LEU A 199 4.16 -32.40 -3.76
C LEU A 199 5.57 -32.66 -3.22
N VAL A 200 6.50 -33.00 -4.13
CA VAL A 200 7.93 -33.08 -3.86
C VAL A 200 8.57 -31.80 -4.36
N VAL A 201 9.06 -30.99 -3.44
CA VAL A 201 9.56 -29.65 -3.74
C VAL A 201 11.02 -29.45 -3.34
N ARG A 202 11.68 -28.47 -3.96
CA ARG A 202 12.99 -27.96 -3.53
C ARG A 202 12.89 -26.47 -3.22
N ARG A 203 13.48 -26.06 -2.11
CA ARG A 203 13.45 -24.65 -1.70
C ARG A 203 14.26 -23.82 -2.70
N LEU A 204 13.73 -22.66 -3.09
CA LEU A 204 14.48 -21.69 -3.87
C LEU A 204 15.41 -20.90 -2.96
N GLY A 205 16.65 -20.75 -3.40
CA GLY A 205 17.59 -19.80 -2.81
C GLY A 205 17.64 -18.51 -3.61
N GLU A 206 18.70 -17.74 -3.37
CA GLU A 206 19.11 -16.60 -4.19
C GLU A 206 19.20 -16.97 -5.68
N GLY A 207 18.78 -16.05 -6.54
CA GLY A 207 18.71 -16.26 -7.98
C GLY A 207 17.68 -17.31 -8.41
N ASP A 208 16.64 -17.55 -7.59
CA ASP A 208 15.65 -18.63 -7.78
C ASP A 208 16.24 -20.01 -8.11
N THR A 209 17.46 -20.24 -7.61
CA THR A 209 18.16 -21.51 -7.81
C THR A 209 17.69 -22.52 -6.77
N PRO A 210 17.22 -23.73 -7.16
CA PRO A 210 16.82 -24.75 -6.20
C PRO A 210 18.00 -25.20 -5.30
N ARG A 211 17.91 -24.93 -4.00
CA ARG A 211 18.91 -25.29 -2.99
C ARG A 211 18.38 -26.35 -2.02
N GLY A 212 19.30 -27.05 -1.36
CA GLY A 212 18.97 -27.99 -0.29
C GLY A 212 18.32 -29.30 -0.77
N ARG A 213 17.80 -30.06 0.21
CA ARG A 213 17.18 -31.37 0.01
C ARG A 213 15.74 -31.22 -0.50
N ARG A 214 15.27 -32.23 -1.23
CA ARG A 214 13.84 -32.37 -1.56
C ARG A 214 13.02 -32.54 -0.28
N LEU A 215 11.87 -31.90 -0.23
CA LEU A 215 10.86 -32.03 0.83
C LEU A 215 9.57 -32.55 0.23
N VAL A 216 8.88 -33.42 0.96
CA VAL A 216 7.52 -33.83 0.60
C VAL A 216 6.55 -32.99 1.42
N LEU A 217 5.76 -32.18 0.75
CA LEU A 217 4.63 -31.46 1.34
C LEU A 217 3.40 -32.38 1.28
N PRO A 218 2.83 -32.78 2.43
CA PRO A 218 1.67 -33.66 2.46
C PRO A 218 0.47 -33.05 1.73
N ALA A 219 -0.38 -33.87 1.11
CA ALA A 219 -1.53 -33.42 0.32
C ALA A 219 -2.47 -32.46 1.06
N LYS A 220 -2.68 -32.69 2.37
CA LYS A 220 -3.47 -31.76 3.20
C LYS A 220 -2.84 -30.36 3.23
N TYR A 221 -1.53 -30.29 3.46
CA TYR A 221 -0.81 -29.04 3.52
C TYR A 221 -0.77 -28.34 2.15
N VAL A 222 -0.61 -29.11 1.05
CA VAL A 222 -0.71 -28.61 -0.33
C VAL A 222 -2.06 -27.95 -0.58
N ARG A 223 -3.16 -28.65 -0.30
CA ARG A 223 -4.52 -28.14 -0.55
C ARG A 223 -4.94 -26.98 0.34
N GLU A 224 -4.38 -26.84 1.54
CA GLU A 224 -4.82 -25.80 2.49
C GLU A 224 -3.90 -24.58 2.50
N HIS A 225 -2.62 -24.74 2.13
CA HIS A 225 -1.58 -23.76 2.45
C HIS A 225 -0.56 -23.52 1.32
N LEU A 226 -0.80 -24.00 0.10
CA LEU A 226 0.02 -23.63 -1.07
C LEU A 226 -0.77 -22.80 -2.08
N GLU A 227 -0.01 -21.97 -2.79
CA GLU A 227 -0.40 -21.17 -3.95
C GLU A 227 0.71 -21.24 -4.99
N LEU A 228 0.38 -20.86 -6.23
CA LEU A 228 1.38 -20.51 -7.23
C LEU A 228 2.24 -19.33 -6.74
N GLY A 229 3.50 -19.34 -7.13
CA GLY A 229 4.54 -18.44 -6.61
C GLY A 229 5.18 -17.52 -7.66
N TYR A 230 4.52 -17.27 -8.78
CA TYR A 230 5.02 -16.39 -9.85
C TYR A 230 4.78 -14.91 -9.52
N ALA A 231 3.63 -14.60 -8.96
CA ALA A 231 3.25 -13.31 -8.43
C ALA A 231 2.97 -13.39 -6.92
N SER A 232 3.15 -12.27 -6.21
CA SER A 232 2.83 -12.17 -4.79
C SER A 232 2.30 -10.80 -4.42
N THR A 233 1.57 -10.71 -3.32
CA THR A 233 1.18 -9.40 -2.80
C THR A 233 2.41 -8.70 -2.21
N VAL A 234 2.48 -7.37 -2.36
CA VAL A 234 3.59 -6.56 -1.80
C VAL A 234 3.79 -6.83 -0.30
N HIS A 235 2.69 -7.01 0.44
CA HIS A 235 2.67 -7.37 1.86
C HIS A 235 3.42 -8.67 2.21
N ARG A 236 3.45 -9.66 1.31
CA ARG A 236 4.03 -10.99 1.59
C ARG A 236 5.53 -11.06 1.28
N VAL A 237 6.05 -10.13 0.48
CA VAL A 237 7.42 -10.16 -0.03
C VAL A 237 8.37 -9.29 0.80
N GLN A 238 7.92 -8.84 1.98
CA GLN A 238 8.77 -8.13 2.91
C GLN A 238 9.95 -9.02 3.33
N GLY A 239 11.16 -8.49 3.17
CA GLY A 239 12.41 -9.23 3.43
C GLY A 239 12.87 -10.16 2.30
N SER A 240 12.13 -10.32 1.20
CA SER A 240 12.64 -10.99 -0.01
C SER A 240 13.51 -10.03 -0.83
N THR A 241 14.44 -10.59 -1.59
CA THR A 241 15.27 -9.83 -2.53
C THR A 241 15.48 -10.70 -3.76
N VAL A 242 15.23 -10.10 -4.92
CA VAL A 242 15.33 -10.69 -6.26
C VAL A 242 16.20 -9.78 -7.12
N ASP A 243 16.57 -10.22 -8.30
CA ASP A 243 17.37 -9.38 -9.21
C ASP A 243 16.51 -8.26 -9.77
N THR A 244 15.28 -8.57 -10.21
CA THR A 244 14.32 -7.61 -10.78
C THR A 244 12.95 -7.74 -10.12
N ALA A 245 12.22 -6.63 -10.00
CA ALA A 245 10.87 -6.60 -9.46
C ALA A 245 9.94 -5.74 -10.31
N HIS A 246 8.76 -6.27 -10.62
CA HIS A 246 7.75 -5.65 -11.47
C HIS A 246 6.48 -5.46 -10.66
N THR A 247 6.18 -4.22 -10.25
CA THR A 247 5.06 -3.90 -9.36
C THR A 247 3.91 -3.27 -10.13
N LEU A 248 2.76 -3.94 -10.15
CA LEU A 248 1.49 -3.38 -10.58
C LEU A 248 0.95 -2.46 -9.48
N VAL A 249 0.65 -1.22 -9.84
CA VAL A 249 0.22 -0.14 -8.94
C VAL A 249 -1.13 0.38 -9.40
N ASP A 250 -2.10 0.29 -8.52
CA ASP A 250 -3.40 0.95 -8.65
C ASP A 250 -3.34 2.29 -7.89
N PRO A 251 -3.36 3.45 -8.58
CA PRO A 251 -3.29 4.76 -7.94
C PRO A 251 -4.40 5.05 -6.95
N ASP A 252 -5.56 4.41 -7.08
CA ASP A 252 -6.73 4.69 -6.24
C ASP A 252 -6.67 3.95 -4.90
N THR A 253 -5.92 2.84 -4.84
CA THR A 253 -5.80 2.03 -3.62
C THR A 253 -4.39 1.97 -3.04
N ALA A 254 -3.34 2.14 -3.84
CA ALA A 254 -1.97 1.99 -3.38
C ALA A 254 -1.51 3.11 -2.43
N SER A 255 -0.76 2.76 -1.39
CA SER A 255 -0.11 3.71 -0.49
C SER A 255 1.37 3.88 -0.81
N ARG A 256 1.97 4.93 -0.23
CA ARG A 256 3.42 5.16 -0.24
C ARG A 256 4.20 3.95 0.24
N GLU A 257 3.77 3.32 1.33
CA GLU A 257 4.48 2.17 1.91
C GLU A 257 4.47 0.97 0.96
N LEU A 258 3.35 0.73 0.27
CA LEU A 258 3.24 -0.30 -0.77
C LEU A 258 4.16 0.02 -1.96
N LEU A 259 4.13 1.25 -2.48
CA LEU A 259 4.98 1.67 -3.58
C LEU A 259 6.47 1.55 -3.21
N TYR A 260 6.84 1.99 -2.01
CA TYR A 260 8.20 1.88 -1.49
C TYR A 260 8.64 0.42 -1.36
N VAL A 261 7.82 -0.47 -0.80
CA VAL A 261 8.18 -1.89 -0.72
C VAL A 261 8.32 -2.49 -2.12
N GLY A 262 7.38 -2.22 -3.03
CA GLY A 262 7.40 -2.70 -4.41
C GLY A 262 8.66 -2.27 -5.17
N LEU A 263 9.03 -0.99 -5.07
CA LEU A 263 10.19 -0.41 -5.74
C LEU A 263 11.54 -0.65 -5.03
N THR A 264 11.60 -1.59 -4.10
CA THR A 264 12.83 -1.92 -3.35
C THR A 264 13.09 -3.42 -3.18
N ARG A 265 12.40 -4.26 -3.97
CA ARG A 265 12.59 -5.73 -3.93
C ARG A 265 13.69 -6.22 -4.87
N GLY A 266 13.87 -5.56 -6.02
CA GLY A 266 14.90 -5.84 -7.02
C GLY A 266 16.25 -5.22 -6.64
N MET A 267 17.34 -5.95 -6.90
CA MET A 267 18.71 -5.46 -6.74
C MET A 267 19.20 -4.66 -7.95
N HIS A 268 18.76 -5.05 -9.15
CA HIS A 268 19.14 -4.46 -10.41
C HIS A 268 18.06 -3.51 -10.92
N GLU A 269 16.80 -3.96 -10.92
CA GLU A 269 15.72 -3.20 -11.54
C GLU A 269 14.44 -3.28 -10.72
N ASN A 270 13.79 -2.14 -10.53
CA ASN A 270 12.46 -2.06 -9.96
C ASN A 270 11.57 -1.22 -10.86
N HIS A 271 10.45 -1.78 -11.30
CA HIS A 271 9.50 -1.13 -12.20
C HIS A 271 8.14 -0.97 -11.54
N ALA A 272 7.48 0.17 -11.81
CA ALA A 272 6.09 0.42 -11.47
C ALA A 272 5.25 0.48 -12.74
N TYR A 273 4.17 -0.29 -12.77
CA TYR A 273 3.19 -0.37 -13.84
C TYR A 273 1.88 0.19 -13.31
N ILE A 274 1.51 1.37 -13.79
CA ILE A 274 0.51 2.24 -13.18
C ILE A 274 -0.80 2.07 -13.94
N ILE A 275 -1.81 1.57 -13.26
CA ILE A 275 -3.13 1.36 -13.84
C ILE A 275 -3.80 2.72 -13.99
N GLN A 276 -4.13 3.06 -15.23
CA GLN A 276 -4.93 4.23 -15.56
C GLN A 276 -6.41 3.92 -15.28
N PRO A 277 -7.17 4.81 -14.63
CA PRO A 277 -8.61 4.68 -14.49
C PRO A 277 -9.28 4.55 -15.87
N ASP A 278 -10.27 3.67 -16.00
CA ASP A 278 -11.02 3.56 -17.26
C ASP A 278 -11.83 4.85 -17.50
N PRO A 279 -11.61 5.57 -18.61
CA PRO A 279 -12.39 6.76 -18.95
C PRO A 279 -13.91 6.50 -19.04
N HIS A 280 -14.33 5.25 -19.23
CA HIS A 280 -15.73 4.85 -19.37
C HIS A 280 -16.43 4.54 -18.03
N GLU A 281 -15.70 4.50 -16.91
CA GLU A 281 -16.30 4.39 -15.56
C GLU A 281 -16.81 5.74 -15.02
N VAL A 282 -16.52 6.84 -15.72
CA VAL A 282 -17.02 8.17 -15.37
C VAL A 282 -18.51 8.28 -15.71
N GLU A 283 -19.34 8.63 -14.72
CA GLU A 283 -20.76 8.88 -14.98
C GLU A 283 -20.93 9.90 -16.13
N PRO A 284 -21.83 9.67 -17.10
CA PRO A 284 -21.94 10.48 -18.33
C PRO A 284 -22.27 11.97 -18.12
N HIS A 285 -22.46 12.40 -16.88
CA HIS A 285 -22.94 13.72 -16.47
C HIS A 285 -21.88 14.53 -15.73
N LEU A 286 -20.72 13.93 -15.44
CA LEU A 286 -19.60 14.60 -14.80
C LEU A 286 -18.62 15.06 -15.87
N ASP A 287 -18.02 16.24 -15.68
CA ASP A 287 -16.89 16.65 -16.49
C ASP A 287 -15.81 15.55 -16.42
N PRO A 288 -15.23 15.13 -17.56
CA PRO A 288 -14.18 14.13 -17.53
C PRO A 288 -13.06 14.63 -16.60
N PRO A 289 -12.59 13.80 -15.65
CA PRO A 289 -11.52 14.20 -14.75
C PRO A 289 -10.30 14.61 -15.58
N GLU A 290 -9.57 15.62 -15.09
CA GLU A 290 -8.33 16.07 -15.71
C GLU A 290 -7.39 14.87 -15.89
N GLU A 291 -6.89 14.64 -17.11
CA GLU A 291 -5.98 13.53 -17.41
C GLU A 291 -4.68 13.75 -16.64
N LEU A 292 -4.55 13.09 -15.50
CA LEU A 292 -3.34 13.15 -14.68
C LEU A 292 -2.24 12.37 -15.35
N THR A 293 -1.06 12.97 -15.45
CA THR A 293 0.16 12.27 -15.84
C THR A 293 0.48 11.16 -14.82
N ARG A 294 1.23 10.14 -15.26
CA ARG A 294 1.63 9.04 -14.37
C ARG A 294 2.41 9.51 -13.12
N VAL A 295 3.18 10.60 -13.25
CA VAL A 295 3.92 11.21 -12.13
C VAL A 295 2.94 11.85 -11.14
N GLU A 296 1.91 12.54 -11.60
CA GLU A 296 0.87 13.13 -10.73
C GLU A 296 0.05 12.05 -10.02
N GLN A 297 -0.23 10.93 -10.69
CA GLN A 297 -0.90 9.79 -10.07
C GLN A 297 -0.05 9.15 -8.98
N LEU A 298 1.23 8.91 -9.25
CA LEU A 298 2.14 8.43 -8.23
C LEU A 298 2.39 9.45 -7.12
N ALA A 299 2.28 10.75 -7.38
CA ALA A 299 2.31 11.76 -6.33
C ALA A 299 1.10 11.61 -5.38
N ARG A 300 -0.10 11.30 -5.91
CA ARG A 300 -1.25 10.95 -5.06
C ARG A 300 -0.99 9.69 -4.22
N VAL A 301 -0.38 8.66 -4.80
CA VAL A 301 0.03 7.44 -4.07
C VAL A 301 1.02 7.78 -2.95
N LEU A 302 2.02 8.63 -3.22
CA LEU A 302 3.01 9.06 -2.21
C LEU A 302 2.40 9.90 -1.08
N ALA A 303 1.32 10.60 -1.35
CA ALA A 303 0.56 11.36 -0.35
C ALA A 303 -0.30 10.45 0.55
N ARG A 304 -0.73 9.28 0.06
CA ARG A 304 -1.48 8.28 0.81
C ARG A 304 -0.56 7.45 1.70
N SER A 305 -0.85 7.34 2.99
CA SER A 305 -0.10 6.50 3.92
C SER A 305 -1.04 5.55 4.65
N ASP A 306 -0.69 4.26 4.63
CA ASP A 306 -1.41 3.21 5.37
C ASP A 306 -0.72 2.91 6.72
N ALA A 307 0.23 3.75 7.13
CA ALA A 307 0.96 3.54 8.36
C ALA A 307 0.02 3.62 9.57
N ASP A 308 -0.08 2.52 10.34
CA ASP A 308 -0.84 2.51 11.58
C ASP A 308 -0.34 3.59 12.54
N LEU A 309 -1.24 4.49 12.93
CA LEU A 309 -1.01 5.41 14.03
C LEU A 309 -1.33 4.70 15.35
N SER A 310 -0.47 4.88 16.35
CA SER A 310 -0.80 4.46 17.70
C SER A 310 -2.00 5.24 18.24
N ALA A 311 -2.74 4.70 19.21
CA ALA A 311 -3.84 5.41 19.85
C ALA A 311 -3.43 6.79 20.43
N THR A 312 -2.18 6.93 20.88
CA THR A 312 -1.62 8.21 21.34
C THR A 312 -1.46 9.20 20.19
N GLU A 313 -0.97 8.75 19.03
CA GLU A 313 -0.83 9.58 17.84
C GLU A 313 -2.18 9.92 17.23
N THR A 314 -3.12 8.98 17.14
CA THR A 314 -4.50 9.24 16.69
C THR A 314 -5.15 10.31 17.55
N ARG A 315 -5.02 10.21 18.88
CA ARG A 315 -5.53 11.24 19.80
C ARG A 315 -4.90 12.60 19.57
N GLN A 316 -3.59 12.65 19.29
CA GLN A 316 -2.90 13.90 19.00
C GLN A 316 -3.36 14.49 17.67
N VAL A 317 -3.47 13.69 16.62
CA VAL A 317 -3.94 14.13 15.29
C VAL A 317 -5.36 14.66 15.35
N GLU A 318 -6.27 13.98 16.06
CA GLU A 318 -7.64 14.49 16.25
C GLU A 318 -7.65 15.78 17.06
N ALA A 319 -6.84 15.88 18.12
CA ALA A 319 -6.72 17.13 18.89
C ALA A 319 -6.18 18.28 18.03
N ASP A 320 -5.16 18.03 17.21
CA ASP A 320 -4.56 19.02 16.31
C ASP A 320 -5.54 19.43 15.19
N LYS A 321 -6.34 18.48 14.69
CA LYS A 321 -7.41 18.73 13.71
C LYS A 321 -8.48 19.65 14.29
N HIS A 322 -8.98 19.36 15.49
CA HIS A 322 -9.94 20.21 16.19
C HIS A 322 -9.37 21.59 16.55
N ALA A 323 -8.06 21.67 16.82
CA ALA A 323 -7.38 22.93 17.06
C ALA A 323 -6.88 23.62 15.77
N SER A 324 -7.18 23.06 14.59
CA SER A 324 -6.66 23.57 13.33
C SER A 324 -7.33 24.88 12.95
N ILE A 325 -6.58 25.78 12.32
CA ILE A 325 -7.11 27.07 11.85
C ILE A 325 -8.28 26.86 10.89
N ALA A 326 -8.23 25.84 10.03
CA ALA A 326 -9.33 25.54 9.10
C ALA A 326 -10.61 25.21 9.87
N THR A 327 -10.56 24.27 10.82
CA THR A 327 -11.72 23.91 11.65
C THR A 327 -12.21 25.08 12.50
N LEU A 328 -11.29 25.84 13.11
CA LEU A 328 -11.65 27.00 13.92
C LEU A 328 -12.26 28.14 13.08
N LEU A 329 -11.85 28.32 11.82
CA LEU A 329 -12.45 29.27 10.89
C LEU A 329 -13.85 28.84 10.46
N ASP A 330 -14.03 27.56 10.12
CA ASP A 330 -15.35 27.03 9.75
C ASP A 330 -16.33 27.15 10.94
N GLU A 331 -15.89 26.83 12.15
CA GLU A 331 -16.68 27.01 13.38
C GLU A 331 -16.96 28.49 13.67
N TYR A 332 -15.97 29.37 13.48
CA TYR A 332 -16.16 30.81 13.63
C TYR A 332 -17.18 31.35 12.64
N ASP A 333 -17.10 30.97 11.36
CA ASP A 333 -18.02 31.44 10.32
C ASP A 333 -19.45 30.99 10.62
N LEU A 334 -19.66 29.76 11.09
CA LEU A 334 -20.97 29.29 11.53
C LEU A 334 -21.51 30.12 12.71
N LEU A 335 -20.71 30.29 13.76
CA LEU A 335 -21.11 31.07 14.94
C LEU A 335 -21.34 32.55 14.63
N ALA A 336 -20.52 33.12 13.75
CA ALA A 336 -20.66 34.50 13.30
C ALA A 336 -21.96 34.69 12.52
N ARG A 337 -22.37 33.72 11.71
CA ARG A 337 -23.67 33.75 11.03
C ARG A 337 -24.84 33.65 12.03
N GLU A 338 -24.82 32.66 12.91
CA GLU A 338 -25.86 32.50 13.94
C GLU A 338 -26.01 33.77 14.82
N ALA A 339 -24.89 34.39 15.21
CA ALA A 339 -24.91 35.61 16.01
C ALA A 339 -25.43 36.85 15.27
N GLN A 340 -25.42 36.85 13.93
CA GLN A 340 -25.92 37.96 13.13
C GLN A 340 -27.40 37.79 12.74
N THR A 341 -27.97 36.60 12.87
CA THR A 341 -29.38 36.32 12.53
C THR A 341 -30.35 37.29 13.20
N GLU A 342 -30.31 37.44 14.53
CA GLU A 342 -31.21 38.37 15.26
C GLU A 342 -31.02 39.84 14.83
N ARG A 343 -29.79 40.20 14.44
CA ARG A 343 -29.47 41.56 13.99
C ARG A 343 -30.01 41.83 12.58
N TRP A 344 -29.83 40.88 11.66
CA TRP A 344 -30.42 40.97 10.32
C TRP A 344 -31.94 40.94 10.39
N GLU A 345 -32.50 40.15 11.31
CA GLU A 345 -33.92 40.15 11.61
C GLU A 345 -34.43 41.56 11.98
N ALA A 346 -33.79 42.18 12.98
CA ALA A 346 -34.14 43.52 13.43
C ALA A 346 -33.96 44.60 12.34
N LEU A 347 -32.97 44.46 11.45
CA LEU A 347 -32.71 45.39 10.35
C LEU A 347 -33.75 45.28 9.23
N LEU A 348 -34.17 44.06 8.90
CA LEU A 348 -35.19 43.83 7.88
C LEU A 348 -36.59 44.24 8.38
N ASP A 349 -36.87 44.13 9.68
CA ASP A 349 -38.12 44.61 10.28
C ASP A 349 -38.33 46.14 10.14
N ILE A 350 -37.25 46.92 10.14
CA ILE A 350 -37.29 48.38 10.00
C ILE A 350 -37.06 48.87 8.57
N ALA A 351 -36.72 47.97 7.65
CA ALA A 351 -36.47 48.30 6.27
C ALA A 351 -37.78 48.76 5.58
N PRO A 352 -37.73 49.77 4.69
CA PRO A 352 -38.92 50.34 4.06
C PRO A 352 -39.43 49.45 2.91
N PHE A 353 -39.86 48.23 3.23
CA PHE A 353 -40.57 47.38 2.29
C PHE A 353 -41.96 47.97 1.99
N ALA A 354 -42.43 47.80 0.75
CA ALA A 354 -43.69 48.40 0.29
C ALA A 354 -44.94 47.90 1.04
N THR A 355 -44.87 46.74 1.68
CA THR A 355 -45.93 46.08 2.47
C THR A 355 -45.32 45.16 3.53
N GLY A 356 -45.95 45.05 4.72
CA GLY A 356 -45.44 44.24 5.83
C GLY A 356 -45.32 42.73 5.56
N GLU A 357 -46.06 42.19 4.57
CA GLU A 357 -45.97 40.78 4.16
C GLU A 357 -44.64 40.43 3.46
N ILE A 358 -43.92 41.43 2.90
CA ILE A 358 -42.66 41.18 2.16
C ILE A 358 -41.50 40.86 3.12
N ALA A 359 -41.52 41.37 4.36
CA ALA A 359 -40.46 41.10 5.33
C ALA A 359 -40.41 39.60 5.69
N ASP A 360 -41.57 38.97 5.94
CA ASP A 360 -41.68 37.54 6.25
C ASP A 360 -41.29 36.65 5.05
N GLU A 361 -41.58 37.10 3.82
CA GLU A 361 -41.18 36.42 2.57
C GLU A 361 -39.66 36.45 2.34
N VAL A 362 -38.96 37.46 2.84
CA VAL A 362 -37.49 37.57 2.70
C VAL A 362 -36.79 36.54 3.59
N PHE A 363 -37.22 36.34 4.84
CA PHE A 363 -36.62 35.33 5.75
C PHE A 363 -36.84 33.90 5.29
N THR A 364 -37.97 33.63 4.66
CA THR A 364 -38.33 32.29 4.16
C THR A 364 -37.82 32.03 2.74
N SER A 365 -37.20 33.02 2.11
CA SER A 365 -36.66 32.92 0.75
C SER A 365 -35.42 32.00 0.71
N PRO A 366 -35.31 31.11 -0.31
CA PRO A 366 -34.09 30.33 -0.54
C PRO A 366 -32.88 31.21 -0.88
N TYR A 367 -33.07 32.50 -1.12
CA TYR A 367 -32.00 33.46 -1.41
C TYR A 367 -31.56 34.30 -0.20
N TYR A 368 -32.13 34.06 0.98
CA TYR A 368 -31.80 34.81 2.20
C TYR A 368 -30.30 34.79 2.52
N GLU A 369 -29.65 33.62 2.37
CA GLU A 369 -28.21 33.48 2.60
C GLU A 369 -27.35 34.37 1.69
N TYR A 370 -27.80 34.63 0.46
CA TYR A 370 -27.10 35.52 -0.47
C TYR A 370 -27.23 36.99 -0.06
N LEU A 371 -28.40 37.37 0.46
CA LEU A 371 -28.65 38.71 0.99
C LEU A 371 -27.81 38.96 2.25
N GLU A 372 -27.79 38.00 3.18
CA GLU A 372 -26.98 38.04 4.40
C GLU A 372 -25.48 38.23 4.07
N ALA A 373 -24.95 37.40 3.16
CA ALA A 373 -23.56 37.49 2.73
C ALA A 373 -23.24 38.82 2.02
N ALA A 374 -24.21 39.40 1.29
CA ALA A 374 -24.03 40.70 0.64
C ALA A 374 -24.00 41.84 1.66
N LEU A 375 -24.89 41.84 2.65
CA LEU A 375 -24.92 42.84 3.71
C LEU A 375 -23.67 42.79 4.58
N ALA A 376 -23.24 41.59 5.00
CA ALA A 376 -22.02 41.39 5.77
C ALA A 376 -20.77 41.88 5.00
N ARG A 377 -20.68 41.62 3.69
CA ARG A 377 -19.61 42.16 2.84
C ARG A 377 -19.67 43.69 2.74
N HIS A 378 -20.86 44.26 2.64
CA HIS A 378 -21.01 45.70 2.52
C HIS A 378 -20.58 46.40 3.82
N GLU A 379 -20.94 45.86 4.98
CA GLU A 379 -20.50 46.34 6.28
C GLU A 379 -18.99 46.18 6.49
N ALA A 380 -18.41 45.04 6.11
CA ALA A 380 -16.96 44.81 6.20
C ALA A 380 -16.13 45.82 5.37
N THR A 381 -16.74 46.42 4.33
CA THR A 381 -16.12 47.52 3.55
C THR A 381 -16.32 48.91 4.16
N GLY A 382 -16.91 49.01 5.37
CA GLY A 382 -17.09 50.23 6.14
C GLY A 382 -18.38 51.00 5.84
N HIS A 383 -19.36 50.38 5.18
CA HIS A 383 -20.65 51.01 4.89
C HIS A 383 -21.65 50.73 6.03
N ASP A 384 -22.45 51.74 6.37
CA ASP A 384 -23.52 51.60 7.34
C ASP A 384 -24.72 50.88 6.72
N VAL A 385 -25.16 49.81 7.36
CA VAL A 385 -26.29 48.96 6.97
C VAL A 385 -27.50 49.14 7.90
N THR A 386 -27.43 50.09 8.85
CA THR A 386 -28.53 50.42 9.79
C THR A 386 -29.49 51.49 9.30
#